data_AF-A0A1M2YSL4-F1
#
_entry.id   AF-A0A1M2YSL4-F1
#
_cell.length_a   1.000
_cell.length_b   1.000
_cell.length_c   1.000
_cell.angle_alpha   90.00
_cell.angle_beta   90.00
_cell.angle_gamma   90.00
#
_symmetry.space_group_name_H-M   'P 1'
#
loop_
_entity.id
_entity.type
_entity.pdbx_description
1 polymer ?
#
loop_
_entity_poly.entity_id
_entity_poly.type
_entity_poly.pdbx_seq_one_letter_code
_entity_poly.pdbx_strand_id
1 'polypeptide(L)'
;MERDTSLAQGAALRALAEGAEPTLALLADASQRSLKTLVRKAAKEGWKIGSAQPANIAERVRSTAAVLVDRLEAAGREALANGGRIDKTEIDGLVSIIRGLDRIGDMVRPEEAARENQIRSDEELAALLGRINERIVELARALADDMGKTEHRLLRGGPAERRVVRTRAS
;
A
#
# COMPACT_ATOMS: atom_id res chain seq x y z
N MET A 1 -25.06 13.42 19.15
CA MET A 1 -24.03 12.40 19.42
C MET A 1 -23.78 11.50 18.20
N GLU A 2 -24.79 11.09 17.41
CA GLU A 2 -24.59 10.30 16.16
C GLU A 2 -24.05 11.11 14.97
N ARG A 3 -24.28 12.43 14.93
CA ARG A 3 -23.77 13.29 13.86
C ARG A 3 -22.25 13.52 13.97
N ASP A 4 -21.73 13.55 15.19
CA ASP A 4 -20.31 13.82 15.45
C ASP A 4 -19.42 12.62 15.08
N THR A 5 -19.91 11.39 15.30
CA THR A 5 -19.22 10.15 14.89
C THR A 5 -19.23 9.94 13.38
N SER A 6 -20.29 10.36 12.69
CA SER A 6 -20.37 10.32 11.21
C SER A 6 -19.40 11.32 10.56
N LEU A 7 -19.22 12.50 11.14
CA LEU A 7 -18.25 13.50 10.66
C LEU A 7 -16.80 13.04 10.90
N ALA A 8 -16.51 12.49 12.09
CA ALA A 8 -15.19 11.94 12.41
C ALA A 8 -14.82 10.78 11.47
N GLN A 9 -15.76 9.88 11.17
CA GLN A 9 -15.55 8.80 10.22
C GLN A 9 -15.26 9.32 8.80
N GLY A 10 -16.06 10.28 8.33
CA GLY A 10 -15.88 10.87 7.00
C GLY A 10 -14.53 11.59 6.85
N ALA A 11 -14.10 12.32 7.88
CA ALA A 11 -12.81 12.97 7.92
C ALA A 11 -11.66 11.94 7.93
N ALA A 12 -11.79 10.87 8.71
CA ALA A 12 -10.79 9.82 8.77
C ALA A 12 -10.64 9.05 7.44
N LEU A 13 -11.75 8.74 6.78
CA LEU A 13 -11.75 8.10 5.46
C LEU A 13 -11.12 9.00 4.39
N ARG A 14 -11.42 10.31 4.41
CA ARG A 14 -10.81 11.28 3.50
C ARG A 14 -9.30 11.38 3.73
N ALA A 15 -8.87 11.51 4.98
CA ALA A 15 -7.44 11.59 5.32
C ALA A 15 -6.68 10.34 4.82
N LEU A 16 -7.25 9.14 5.00
CA LEU A 16 -6.67 7.90 4.45
C LEU A 16 -6.62 7.90 2.92
N ALA A 17 -7.67 8.39 2.25
CA ALA A 17 -7.73 8.48 0.79
C ALA A 17 -6.74 9.51 0.21
N GLU A 18 -6.45 10.58 0.96
CA GLU A 18 -5.49 11.63 0.61
C GLU A 18 -4.04 11.26 0.96
N GLY A 19 -3.80 10.04 1.47
CA GLY A 19 -2.46 9.52 1.74
C GLY A 19 -1.90 9.85 3.12
N ALA A 20 -2.74 10.28 4.07
CA ALA A 20 -2.32 10.42 5.46
C ALA A 20 -1.85 9.08 6.02
N GLU A 21 -0.80 9.12 6.85
CA GLU A 21 -0.22 7.92 7.42
C GLU A 21 -1.24 7.17 8.30
N PRO A 22 -1.48 5.87 8.06
CA PRO A 22 -2.49 5.14 8.79
C PRO A 22 -2.05 4.94 10.24
N THR A 23 -2.71 5.65 11.16
CA THR A 23 -2.56 5.47 12.61
C THR A 23 -3.72 4.67 13.18
N LEU A 24 -3.52 4.04 14.35
CA LEU A 24 -4.58 3.29 15.02
C LEU A 24 -5.78 4.16 15.43
N ALA A 25 -5.54 5.45 15.71
CA ALA A 25 -6.60 6.42 15.98
C ALA A 25 -7.42 6.69 14.71
N LEU A 26 -6.75 6.95 13.58
CA LEU A 26 -7.41 7.20 12.30
C LEU A 26 -8.23 5.99 11.83
N LEU A 27 -7.71 4.78 12.03
CA LEU A 27 -8.41 3.53 11.73
C LEU A 27 -9.58 3.28 12.68
N ALA A 28 -9.49 3.72 13.94
CA ALA A 28 -10.59 3.64 14.90
C ALA A 28 -11.76 4.51 14.47
N ASP A 29 -11.47 5.75 14.06
CA ASP A 29 -12.47 6.69 13.59
C ASP A 29 -13.08 6.25 12.25
N ALA A 30 -12.26 5.77 11.30
CA ALA A 30 -12.73 5.26 10.01
C ALA A 30 -13.59 4.00 10.12
N SER A 31 -13.24 3.08 11.04
CA SER A 31 -13.97 1.82 11.25
C SER A 31 -15.09 1.90 12.28
N GLN A 32 -15.27 3.07 12.92
CA GLN A 32 -16.17 3.29 14.06
C GLN A 32 -15.99 2.26 15.18
N ARG A 33 -14.74 1.87 15.43
CA ARG A 33 -14.39 0.93 16.51
C ARG A 33 -13.66 1.68 17.61
N SER A 34 -13.79 1.20 18.85
CA SER A 34 -13.01 1.78 19.93
C SER A 34 -11.50 1.56 19.69
N LEU A 35 -10.70 2.60 19.94
CA LEU A 35 -9.23 2.53 19.85
C LEU A 35 -8.67 1.38 20.68
N LYS A 36 -9.22 1.16 21.89
CA LYS A 36 -8.83 0.07 22.80
C LYS A 36 -9.01 -1.31 22.16
N THR A 37 -10.11 -1.51 21.44
CA THR A 37 -10.37 -2.78 20.72
C THR A 37 -9.39 -2.99 19.59
N LEU A 38 -9.07 -1.92 18.84
CA LEU A 38 -8.12 -1.97 17.74
C LEU A 38 -6.68 -2.19 18.20
N VAL A 39 -6.24 -1.54 19.28
CA VAL A 39 -4.91 -1.78 19.89
C VAL A 39 -4.76 -3.25 20.29
N ARG A 40 -5.77 -3.82 20.96
CA ARG A 40 -5.73 -5.24 21.35
C ARG A 40 -5.68 -6.17 20.14
N LYS A 41 -6.42 -5.84 19.08
CA LYS A 41 -6.44 -6.62 17.83
C LYS A 41 -5.10 -6.53 17.11
N ALA A 42 -4.57 -5.31 16.96
CA ALA A 42 -3.28 -5.02 16.37
C ALA A 42 -2.14 -5.77 17.08
N ALA A 43 -2.13 -5.79 18.42
CA ALA A 43 -1.15 -6.53 19.20
C ALA A 43 -1.26 -8.05 19.01
N LYS A 44 -2.50 -8.59 18.99
CA LYS A 44 -2.75 -10.02 18.78
C LYS A 44 -2.34 -10.49 17.39
N GLU A 45 -2.55 -9.66 16.39
CA GLU A 45 -2.34 -9.99 14.97
C GLU A 45 -1.00 -9.45 14.42
N GLY A 46 -0.19 -8.80 15.26
CA GLY A 46 1.14 -8.28 14.88
C GLY A 46 1.10 -7.15 13.84
N TRP A 47 0.08 -6.29 13.88
CA TRP A 47 -0.08 -5.19 12.92
C TRP A 47 1.04 -4.16 13.06
N LYS A 48 1.64 -3.77 11.93
CA LYS A 48 2.68 -2.72 11.83
C LYS A 48 2.06 -1.40 11.35
N ILE A 49 1.25 -0.77 12.20
CA ILE A 49 0.51 0.48 11.90
C ILE A 49 1.14 1.63 12.68
N GLY A 50 1.42 2.75 12.01
CA GLY A 50 2.14 3.86 12.63
C GLY A 50 3.60 3.53 12.99
N SER A 51 4.11 2.36 12.59
CA SER A 51 5.50 2.32 12.22
C SER A 51 5.58 3.18 10.97
N ALA A 52 5.97 4.46 11.15
CA ALA A 52 6.73 5.17 10.13
C ALA A 52 7.53 4.11 9.40
N GLN A 53 7.30 3.93 8.09
CA GLN A 53 8.14 3.06 7.25
C GLN A 53 9.51 3.15 7.85
N PRO A 54 10.04 2.08 8.48
CA PRO A 54 11.06 2.22 9.51
C PRO A 54 12.11 3.09 8.89
N ALA A 55 12.20 4.37 9.34
CA ALA A 55 12.87 5.42 8.56
C ALA A 55 14.11 4.76 8.01
N ASN A 56 14.15 4.62 6.68
CA ASN A 56 14.81 3.54 5.95
C ASN A 56 16.04 3.13 6.76
N ILE A 57 16.23 1.87 7.16
CA ILE A 57 17.34 1.53 8.09
C ILE A 57 18.64 2.16 7.60
N ALA A 58 18.85 2.26 6.28
CA ALA A 58 19.93 3.03 5.68
C ALA A 58 19.84 4.55 5.90
N GLU A 59 18.68 5.20 5.86
CA GLU A 59 18.47 6.60 6.30
C GLU A 59 18.79 6.84 7.78
N ARG A 60 18.36 5.95 8.69
CA ARG A 60 18.75 6.03 10.11
C ARG A 60 20.24 5.81 10.32
N VAL A 61 20.83 4.87 9.58
CA VAL A 61 22.27 4.63 9.55
C VAL A 61 23.00 5.85 9.01
N ARG A 62 22.54 6.46 7.91
CA ARG A 62 23.10 7.70 7.34
C ARG A 62 23.03 8.86 8.32
N SER A 63 21.89 9.06 8.98
CA SER A 63 21.72 10.11 9.99
C SER A 63 22.64 9.89 11.19
N THR A 64 22.77 8.66 11.66
CA THR A 64 23.67 8.31 12.77
C THR A 64 25.14 8.50 12.38
N ALA A 65 25.51 8.09 11.16
CA ALA A 65 26.86 8.26 10.64
C ALA A 65 27.25 9.75 10.53
N ALA A 66 26.33 10.61 10.05
CA ALA A 66 26.56 12.05 9.98
C ALA A 66 26.86 12.67 11.36
N VAL A 67 26.06 12.32 12.38
CA VAL A 67 26.29 12.78 13.77
C VAL A 67 27.65 12.33 14.31
N LEU A 68 28.08 11.11 13.99
CA LEU A 68 29.38 10.59 14.43
C LEU A 68 30.55 11.28 13.71
N VAL A 69 30.39 11.62 12.43
CA VAL A 69 31.37 12.40 11.67
C VAL A 69 31.49 13.81 12.27
N ASP A 70 30.37 14.49 12.53
CA ASP A 70 30.38 15.82 13.15
C ASP A 70 31.09 15.83 14.50
N ARG A 71 30.89 14.77 15.29
CA ARG A 71 31.55 14.60 16.59
C ARG A 71 33.05 14.36 16.45
N LEU A 72 33.47 13.56 15.47
CA LEU A 72 34.89 13.34 15.16
C LEU A 72 35.57 14.63 14.70
N GLU A 73 34.90 15.41 13.86
CA GLU A 73 35.41 16.71 13.43
C GLU A 73 35.53 17.71 14.59
N ALA A 74 34.55 17.73 15.50
CA ALA A 74 34.59 18.57 16.69
C ALA A 74 35.78 18.20 17.60
N ALA A 75 35.99 16.90 17.86
CA ALA A 75 37.14 16.41 18.62
C ALA A 75 38.48 16.76 17.94
N GLY A 76 38.54 16.68 16.60
CA GLY A 76 39.70 17.12 15.83
C GLY A 76 40.00 18.62 15.97
N ARG A 77 38.96 19.47 15.90
CA ARG A 77 39.10 20.92 16.08
C ARG A 77 39.55 21.30 17.50
N GLU A 78 38.98 20.67 18.52
CA GLU A 78 39.40 20.89 19.91
C GLU A 78 40.84 20.44 20.15
N ALA A 79 41.25 19.30 19.58
CA ALA A 79 42.62 18.84 19.70
C ALA A 79 43.61 19.77 19.01
N LEU A 80 43.28 20.31 17.83
CA LEU A 80 44.09 21.33 17.16
C LEU A 80 44.24 22.61 18.00
N ALA A 81 43.16 23.04 18.66
CA ALA A 81 43.17 24.19 19.56
C ALA A 81 43.98 23.93 20.86
N ASN A 82 44.01 22.68 21.33
CA ASN A 82 44.63 22.27 22.60
C ASN A 82 46.01 21.61 22.45
N GLY A 83 46.71 21.86 21.33
CA GLY A 83 48.11 21.42 21.14
C GLY A 83 48.28 19.97 20.66
N GLY A 84 47.29 19.41 19.96
CA GLY A 84 47.39 18.15 19.23
C GLY A 84 47.11 16.88 20.05
N ARG A 85 46.59 17.00 21.28
CA ARG A 85 46.25 15.83 22.10
C ARG A 85 44.87 15.31 21.72
N ILE A 86 44.85 14.16 21.04
CA ILE A 86 43.66 13.39 20.69
C ILE A 86 43.67 12.09 21.51
N ASP A 87 42.54 11.69 22.08
CA ASP A 87 42.38 10.35 22.65
C ASP A 87 42.27 9.31 21.52
N LYS A 88 43.35 8.56 21.33
CA LYS A 88 43.43 7.50 20.31
C LYS A 88 42.34 6.43 20.50
N THR A 89 41.96 6.15 21.74
CA THR A 89 40.93 5.17 22.08
C THR A 89 39.55 5.62 21.61
N GLU A 90 39.26 6.91 21.73
CA GLU A 90 38.01 7.51 21.26
C GLU A 90 37.94 7.49 19.72
N ILE A 91 39.04 7.83 19.03
CA ILE A 91 39.10 7.75 17.56
C ILE A 91 38.94 6.32 17.06
N ASP A 92 39.66 5.36 17.63
CA ASP A 92 39.57 3.95 17.21
C ASP A 92 38.15 3.40 17.42
N GLY A 93 37.47 3.84 18.50
CA GLY A 93 36.05 3.53 18.76
C GLY A 93 35.11 4.10 17.70
N LEU A 94 35.24 5.39 17.37
CA LEU A 94 34.42 6.07 16.35
C LEU A 94 34.60 5.43 14.96
N VAL A 95 35.85 5.13 14.59
CA VAL A 95 36.17 4.46 13.31
C VAL A 95 35.55 3.07 13.23
N SER A 96 35.56 2.31 14.33
CA SER A 96 34.94 0.99 14.39
C SER A 96 33.41 1.05 14.21
N ILE A 97 32.75 2.04 14.85
CA ILE A 97 31.31 2.27 14.70
C ILE A 97 30.95 2.67 13.27
N ILE A 98 31.72 3.58 12.66
CA ILE A 98 31.51 4.01 11.26
C ILE A 98 31.59 2.81 10.30
N ARG A 99 32.60 1.94 10.45
CA ARG A 99 32.72 0.72 9.63
C ARG A 99 31.58 -0.26 9.86
N GLY A 100 31.09 -0.38 11.09
CA GLY A 100 29.92 -1.20 11.42
C GLY A 100 28.65 -0.68 10.74
N LEU A 101 28.46 0.63 10.71
CA LEU A 101 27.34 1.30 10.06
C LEU A 101 27.37 1.13 8.52
N ASP A 102 28.54 1.26 7.90
CA ASP A 102 28.72 1.05 6.45
C ASP A 102 28.30 -0.36 6.04
N ARG A 103 28.70 -1.36 6.83
CA ARG A 103 28.36 -2.77 6.59
C ARG A 103 26.87 -3.07 6.72
N ILE A 104 26.17 -2.38 7.62
CA ILE A 104 24.70 -2.47 7.74
C ILE A 104 24.05 -1.83 6.50
N GLY A 105 24.59 -0.72 6.00
CA GLY A 105 24.14 -0.08 4.76
C GLY A 105 24.21 -1.03 3.55
N ASP A 106 25.32 -1.75 3.38
CA ASP A 106 25.50 -2.69 2.27
C ASP A 106 24.54 -3.88 2.31
N MET A 107 24.16 -4.36 3.50
CA MET A 107 23.22 -5.48 3.64
C MET A 107 21.76 -5.07 3.40
N VAL A 108 21.39 -3.82 3.68
CA VAL A 108 20.01 -3.33 3.56
C VAL A 108 19.67 -2.92 2.12
N ARG A 109 20.63 -2.40 1.35
CA ARG A 109 20.45 -2.04 -0.07
C ARG A 109 19.84 -3.15 -0.96
N PRO A 110 20.28 -4.42 -0.90
CA PRO A 110 19.68 -5.48 -1.71
C PRO A 110 18.25 -5.81 -1.29
N GLU A 111 17.89 -5.67 -0.01
CA GLU A 111 16.51 -5.93 0.47
C GLU A 111 15.53 -4.86 -0.02
N GLU A 112 15.97 -3.60 -0.08
CA GLU A 112 15.14 -2.48 -0.58
C GLU A 112 14.91 -2.60 -2.09
N ALA A 113 15.97 -2.88 -2.85
CA ALA A 113 15.85 -3.13 -4.28
C ALA A 113 14.99 -4.37 -4.60
N ALA A 114 15.05 -5.41 -3.77
CA ALA A 114 14.20 -6.59 -3.91
C ALA A 114 12.72 -6.25 -3.66
N ARG A 115 12.42 -5.45 -2.63
CA ARG A 115 11.04 -5.01 -2.34
C ARG A 115 10.48 -4.09 -3.42
N GLU A 116 11.27 -3.15 -3.93
CA GLU A 116 10.85 -2.25 -5.02
C GLU A 116 10.54 -3.03 -6.30
N ASN A 117 11.39 -4.00 -6.66
CA ASN A 117 11.13 -4.89 -7.79
C ASN A 117 9.86 -5.74 -7.59
N GLN A 118 9.58 -6.17 -6.35
CA GLN A 118 8.38 -6.93 -6.03
C GLN A 118 7.11 -6.08 -6.15
N ILE A 119 7.14 -4.83 -5.65
CA ILE A 119 6.02 -3.88 -5.80
C ILE A 119 5.74 -3.61 -7.28
N ARG A 120 6.79 -3.33 -8.07
CA ARG A 120 6.64 -3.11 -9.52
C ARG A 120 6.05 -4.34 -10.22
N SER A 121 6.50 -5.53 -9.84
CA SER A 121 5.96 -6.79 -10.36
C SER A 121 4.48 -6.97 -10.00
N ASP A 122 4.07 -6.60 -8.79
CA ASP A 122 2.68 -6.71 -8.33
C ASP A 122 1.77 -5.69 -9.04
N GLU A 123 2.24 -4.48 -9.30
CA GLU A 123 1.54 -3.47 -10.09
C GLU A 123 1.34 -3.91 -11.54
N GLU A 124 2.39 -4.46 -12.17
CA GLU A 124 2.31 -5.04 -13.52
C GLU A 124 1.32 -6.21 -13.57
N LEU A 125 1.33 -7.07 -12.56
CA LEU A 125 0.39 -8.18 -12.43
C LEU A 125 -1.06 -7.67 -12.26
N ALA A 126 -1.29 -6.67 -11.43
CA ALA A 126 -2.60 -6.05 -11.25
C ALA A 126 -3.14 -5.45 -12.54
N ALA A 127 -2.29 -4.76 -13.31
CA ALA A 127 -2.64 -4.20 -14.62
C ALA A 127 -2.98 -5.29 -15.64
N LEU A 128 -2.25 -6.41 -15.64
CA LEU A 128 -2.55 -7.56 -16.49
C LEU A 128 -3.91 -8.19 -16.11
N LEU A 129 -4.15 -8.42 -14.81
CA LEU A 129 -5.42 -8.97 -14.32
C LEU A 129 -6.60 -8.03 -14.63
N GLY A 130 -6.40 -6.72 -14.56
CA GLY A 130 -7.39 -5.71 -14.96
C GLY A 130 -7.82 -5.87 -16.42
N ARG A 131 -6.86 -5.99 -17.34
CA ARG A 131 -7.14 -6.21 -18.78
C ARG A 131 -7.86 -7.52 -19.04
N ILE A 132 -7.52 -8.58 -18.32
CA ILE A 132 -8.21 -9.87 -18.42
C ILE A 132 -9.67 -9.72 -17.98
N ASN A 133 -9.90 -9.05 -16.84
CA ASN A 133 -11.25 -8.82 -16.33
C ASN A 133 -12.11 -7.99 -17.29
N GLU A 134 -11.56 -6.91 -17.86
CA GLU A 134 -12.23 -6.10 -18.88
C GLU A 134 -12.67 -6.95 -20.08
N ARG A 135 -11.78 -7.83 -20.55
CA ARG A 135 -12.08 -8.72 -21.67
C ARG A 135 -13.14 -9.75 -21.33
N ILE A 136 -13.13 -10.30 -20.12
CA ILE A 136 -14.17 -11.22 -19.64
C ILE A 136 -15.53 -10.53 -19.64
N VAL A 137 -15.61 -9.30 -19.12
CA VAL A 137 -16.85 -8.51 -19.09
C VAL A 137 -17.35 -8.21 -20.50
N GLU A 138 -16.47 -7.84 -21.42
CA GLU A 138 -16.82 -7.59 -22.82
C GLU A 138 -17.42 -8.84 -23.48
N LEU A 139 -16.75 -9.99 -23.35
CA LEU A 139 -17.22 -11.25 -23.92
C LEU A 139 -18.55 -11.69 -23.31
N ALA A 140 -18.72 -11.53 -22.00
CA ALA A 140 -19.98 -11.84 -21.33
C ALA A 140 -21.14 -10.98 -21.83
N ARG A 141 -20.90 -9.67 -22.05
CA ARG A 141 -21.90 -8.76 -22.62
C ARG A 141 -22.26 -9.14 -24.04
N ALA A 142 -21.27 -9.44 -24.88
CA ALA A 142 -21.50 -9.86 -26.26
C ALA A 142 -22.33 -11.17 -26.33
N LEU A 143 -22.03 -12.14 -25.47
CA LEU A 143 -22.81 -13.38 -25.38
C LEU A 143 -24.24 -13.12 -24.91
N ALA A 144 -24.44 -12.28 -23.90
CA ALA A 144 -25.77 -11.92 -23.41
C ALA A 144 -26.62 -11.23 -24.50
N ASP A 145 -26.02 -10.34 -25.27
CA ASP A 145 -26.69 -9.67 -26.40
C ASP A 145 -27.12 -10.68 -27.49
N ASP A 146 -26.25 -11.65 -27.81
CA ASP A 146 -26.55 -12.67 -28.82
C ASP A 146 -27.67 -13.63 -28.37
N MET A 147 -27.64 -14.02 -27.09
CA MET A 147 -28.71 -14.80 -26.46
C MET A 147 -30.03 -14.03 -26.48
N GLY A 148 -30.03 -12.74 -26.11
CA GLY A 148 -31.24 -11.90 -26.13
C GLY A 148 -31.82 -11.70 -27.53
N LYS A 149 -30.98 -11.53 -28.56
CA LYS A 149 -31.43 -11.46 -29.96
C LYS A 149 -32.05 -12.78 -30.43
N THR A 150 -31.48 -13.90 -30.00
CA THR A 150 -31.99 -15.24 -30.32
C THR A 150 -33.35 -15.48 -29.68
N GLU A 151 -33.51 -15.13 -28.41
CA GLU A 151 -34.77 -15.24 -27.68
C GLU A 151 -35.87 -14.35 -28.27
N HIS A 152 -35.55 -13.10 -28.61
CA HIS A 152 -36.50 -12.18 -29.25
C HIS A 152 -36.96 -12.64 -30.64
N ARG A 153 -36.05 -13.29 -31.40
CA ARG A 153 -36.38 -13.89 -32.71
C ARG A 153 -37.35 -15.07 -32.55
N LEU A 154 -37.15 -15.91 -31.53
CA LEU A 154 -38.03 -17.03 -31.23
C LEU A 154 -39.42 -16.57 -30.78
N LEU A 155 -39.51 -15.49 -30.01
CA LEU A 155 -40.79 -14.93 -29.54
C LEU A 155 -41.58 -14.19 -30.64
N ARG A 156 -40.92 -13.56 -31.63
CA ARG A 156 -41.60 -12.92 -32.78
C ARG A 156 -41.94 -13.88 -33.93
N GLY A 157 -41.38 -15.09 -33.93
CA GLY A 157 -41.59 -16.11 -34.97
C GLY A 157 -42.68 -17.14 -34.67
N GLY A 158 -43.53 -16.93 -33.65
CA GLY A 158 -44.62 -17.85 -33.30
C GLY A 158 -45.56 -18.11 -34.49
N PRO A 159 -46.11 -19.35 -34.63
CA PRO A 159 -46.67 -19.85 -35.88
C PRO A 159 -47.88 -19.03 -36.32
N ALA A 160 -47.90 -18.66 -37.61
CA ALA A 160 -49.04 -18.01 -38.25
C ALA A 160 -50.34 -18.78 -37.95
N GLU A 161 -51.33 -18.07 -37.40
CA GLU A 161 -52.69 -18.56 -37.22
C GLU A 161 -53.15 -19.29 -38.48
N ARG A 162 -53.41 -20.60 -38.35
CA ARG A 162 -54.13 -21.35 -39.36
C ARG A 162 -55.54 -20.77 -39.45
N ARG A 163 -55.75 -19.87 -40.41
CA ARG A 163 -57.06 -19.40 -40.83
C ARG A 163 -57.83 -20.59 -41.38
N VAL A 164 -58.62 -21.24 -40.53
CA VAL A 164 -59.57 -22.27 -40.93
C VAL A 164 -60.67 -21.59 -41.75
N VAL A 165 -60.59 -21.72 -43.07
CA VAL A 165 -61.64 -21.31 -43.99
C VAL A 165 -62.83 -22.26 -43.77
N ARG A 166 -63.87 -21.78 -43.08
CA ARG A 166 -65.17 -22.47 -43.04
C ARG A 166 -65.85 -22.30 -44.39
N THR A 167 -65.77 -23.32 -45.22
CA THR A 167 -66.61 -23.46 -46.42
C THR A 167 -68.05 -23.70 -45.97
N ARG A 168 -68.95 -22.75 -46.23
CA ARG A 168 -70.40 -22.97 -46.17
C ARG A 168 -70.81 -23.78 -47.41
N ALA A 169 -71.39 -24.95 -47.21
CA ALA A 169 -72.16 -25.64 -48.23
C ALA A 169 -73.65 -25.35 -48.01
N SER A 170 -74.34 -25.04 -49.10
CA SER A 170 -75.77 -24.79 -49.23
C SER A 170 -76.61 -26.05 -49.04
#